data_AF-A0A927DCT3-F1
#
_entry.id   AF-A0A927DCT3-F1
#
_cell.length_a   1.000
_cell.length_b   1.000
_cell.length_c   1.000
_cell.angle_alpha   90.00
_cell.angle_beta   90.00
_cell.angle_gamma   90.00
#
_symmetry.space_group_name_H-M   'P 1'
#
loop_
_entity.id
_entity.type
_entity.pdbx_description
1 polymer ?
#
loop_
_entity_poly.entity_id
_entity_poly.type
_entity_poly.pdbx_seq_one_letter_code
_entity_poly.pdbx_strand_id
1 'polypeptide(L)'
;MATSNIPPDELYRNGLQRARFLPAIDAIKQHCDIMNVDAGIDYRLRTLTQAHLWLSPLNNDTREQMDKLWLALAARRALPGRRWRLTIASCLPSA
;
A
#
# COMPACT_ATOMS: atom_id res chain seq x y z
N MET A 1 4.08 -9.56 7.90
CA MET A 1 4.78 -8.66 6.97
C MET A 1 4.43 -7.23 7.33
N ALA A 2 5.33 -6.28 7.09
CA ALA A 2 5.08 -4.85 7.21
C ALA A 2 5.43 -4.19 5.87
N THR A 3 4.70 -3.13 5.56
CA THR A 3 4.87 -2.29 4.38
C THR A 3 5.11 -0.87 4.83
N SER A 4 6.15 -0.22 4.33
CA SER A 4 6.47 1.17 4.63
C SER A 4 6.77 1.90 3.33
N ASN A 5 6.22 3.10 3.19
CA ASN A 5 6.49 4.01 2.08
C ASN A 5 7.86 4.72 2.22
N ILE A 6 8.49 4.58 3.39
CA ILE A 6 9.75 5.22 3.77
C ILE A 6 10.81 4.12 3.92
N PRO A 7 12.02 4.28 3.36
CA PRO A 7 13.09 3.30 3.52
C PRO A 7 13.49 3.14 4.99
N PRO A 8 14.03 1.98 5.40
CA PRO A 8 14.37 1.69 6.80
C PRO A 8 15.25 2.76 7.45
N ASP A 9 16.22 3.27 6.71
CA ASP A 9 17.17 4.28 7.19
C ASP A 9 16.50 5.64 7.49
N GLU A 10 15.35 5.91 6.87
CA GLU A 10 14.60 7.15 7.08
C GLU A 10 13.42 6.97 8.05
N LEU A 11 13.19 5.76 8.56
CA LEU A 11 12.13 5.53 9.55
C LEU A 11 12.34 6.41 10.78
N TYR A 12 11.32 7.16 11.18
CA TYR A 12 11.36 8.05 12.34
C TYR A 12 12.42 9.16 12.23
N ARG A 13 12.65 9.67 11.01
CA ARG A 13 13.50 10.84 10.76
C ARG A 13 12.97 12.05 11.53
N ASN A 14 13.86 12.79 12.20
CA ASN A 14 13.54 13.94 13.07
C ASN A 14 12.64 13.64 14.29
N GLY A 15 12.45 12.37 14.65
CA GLY A 15 11.71 12.02 15.87
C GLY A 15 12.45 12.45 17.14
N LEU A 16 11.68 12.87 18.16
CA LEU A 16 12.17 13.39 19.44
C LEU A 16 13.19 12.47 20.15
N GLN A 17 13.17 11.16 19.86
CA GLN A 17 14.09 10.17 20.41
C GLN A 17 14.66 9.21 19.35
N ARG A 18 14.96 9.71 18.14
CA ARG A 18 15.45 8.89 17.02
C ARG A 18 16.63 7.99 17.38
N ALA A 19 17.55 8.45 18.23
CA ALA A 19 18.71 7.65 18.66
C ALA A 19 18.31 6.32 19.31
N ARG A 20 17.21 6.28 20.08
CA ARG A 20 16.69 5.04 20.68
C ARG A 20 16.02 4.11 19.66
N PHE A 21 15.68 4.64 18.49
CA PHE A 21 15.04 3.91 17.41
C PHE A 21 16.05 3.32 16.41
N LEU A 22 17.30 3.80 16.40
CA LEU A 22 18.37 3.25 15.56
C LEU A 22 18.60 1.74 15.78
N PRO A 23 18.63 1.20 17.02
CA PRO A 23 18.77 -0.24 17.22
C PRO A 23 17.64 -1.06 16.59
N ALA A 24 16.42 -0.50 16.55
CA ALA A 24 15.30 -1.15 15.89
C ALA A 24 15.45 -1.14 14.36
N ILE A 25 15.98 -0.05 13.79
CA ILE A 25 16.31 0.03 12.37
C ILE A 25 17.39 -0.99 12.02
N ASP A 26 18.44 -1.11 12.84
CA ASP A 26 19.50 -2.10 12.64
C ASP A 26 18.95 -3.53 12.71
N ALA A 27 18.11 -3.84 13.70
CA ALA A 27 17.44 -5.13 13.81
C ALA A 27 16.57 -5.43 12.58
N ILE A 28 15.86 -4.44 12.03
CA ILE A 28 15.08 -4.59 10.79
C ILE A 28 16.01 -4.93 9.62
N LYS A 29 17.13 -4.23 9.46
CA LYS A 29 18.08 -4.48 8.36
C LYS A 29 18.79 -5.83 8.48
N GLN A 30 19.05 -6.28 9.70
CA GLN A 30 19.71 -7.57 9.96
C GLN A 30 18.79 -8.77 9.80
N HIS A 31 17.51 -8.62 10.15
CA HIS A 31 16.58 -9.75 10.23
C HIS A 31 15.48 -9.74 9.15
N CYS A 32 15.41 -8.71 8.31
CA CYS A 32 14.43 -8.61 7.23
C CYS A 32 15.09 -8.42 5.86
N ASP A 33 14.56 -9.12 4.85
CA ASP A 33 14.90 -8.88 3.45
C ASP A 33 14.18 -7.61 2.96
N ILE A 34 14.93 -6.59 2.56
CA ILE A 34 14.36 -5.33 2.05
C ILE A 34 14.08 -5.49 0.55
N MET A 35 12.81 -5.40 0.16
CA MET A 35 12.38 -5.44 -1.25
C MET A 35 11.74 -4.12 -1.65
N ASN A 36 12.38 -3.39 -2.56
CA ASN A 36 11.80 -2.20 -3.15
C ASN A 36 10.72 -2.59 -4.18
N VAL A 37 9.57 -1.91 -4.14
CA VAL A 37 8.46 -2.13 -5.07
C VAL A 37 8.36 -0.88 -5.92
N ASP A 38 8.70 -0.98 -7.20
CA ASP A 38 8.69 0.16 -8.12
C ASP A 38 7.32 0.84 -8.17
N ALA A 39 7.32 2.13 -7.85
CA ALA A 39 6.17 3.03 -7.84
C ALA A 39 5.79 3.56 -9.23
N GLY A 40 6.39 3.02 -10.31
CA GLY A 40 6.14 3.49 -11.68
C GLY A 40 4.70 3.31 -12.17
N ILE A 41 3.91 2.46 -11.48
CA ILE A 41 2.50 2.29 -11.75
C ILE A 41 1.73 2.74 -10.50
N ASP A 42 1.09 3.91 -10.59
CA ASP A 42 0.06 4.28 -9.63
C ASP A 42 -1.16 3.37 -9.83
N TYR A 43 -1.23 2.31 -9.02
CA TYR A 43 -2.36 1.37 -9.00
C TYR A 43 -3.65 2.01 -8.49
N ARG A 44 -3.58 3.17 -7.84
CA ARG A 44 -4.77 3.94 -7.49
C ARG A 44 -5.40 4.42 -8.79
N LEU A 45 -4.63 5.05 -9.67
CA LEU A 45 -5.18 5.72 -10.84
C LEU A 45 -5.76 4.77 -11.91
N ARG A 46 -5.20 3.56 -12.07
CA ARG A 46 -5.63 2.59 -13.09
C ARG A 46 -7.08 2.13 -12.96
N THR A 47 -7.64 2.15 -11.76
CA THR A 47 -9.02 1.73 -11.50
C THR A 47 -9.96 2.94 -11.37
N LEU A 48 -9.42 4.08 -10.93
CA LEU A 48 -10.17 5.30 -10.63
C LEU A 48 -10.52 6.13 -11.88
N THR A 49 -9.89 5.90 -13.04
CA THR A 49 -10.19 6.67 -14.26
C THR A 49 -11.53 6.29 -14.91
N GLN A 50 -12.12 5.15 -14.55
CA GLN A 50 -13.29 4.60 -15.25
C GLN A 50 -14.59 4.56 -14.42
N ALA A 51 -14.56 4.90 -13.14
CA ALA A 51 -15.73 4.81 -12.27
C ALA A 51 -16.15 6.20 -11.75
N HIS A 52 -17.46 6.46 -11.70
CA HIS A 52 -18.02 7.54 -10.90
C HIS A 52 -17.85 7.15 -9.43
N LEU A 53 -16.72 7.53 -8.83
CA LEU A 53 -16.31 7.11 -7.48
C LEU A 53 -17.19 7.67 -6.36
N TRP A 54 -17.99 8.67 -6.72
CA TRP A 54 -18.95 9.28 -5.84
C TRP A 54 -20.34 9.10 -6.44
N LEU A 55 -21.18 8.31 -5.77
CA LEU A 55 -22.56 8.06 -6.17
C LEU A 55 -23.51 8.80 -5.22
N SER A 56 -24.34 9.67 -5.79
CA SER A 56 -25.34 10.47 -5.07
C SER A 56 -26.45 10.86 -6.05
N PRO A 57 -27.72 10.99 -5.60
CA PRO A 57 -28.23 10.73 -4.25
C PRO A 57 -28.35 9.23 -3.94
N LEU A 58 -28.58 8.88 -2.66
CA LEU A 58 -28.84 7.51 -2.24
C LEU A 58 -30.21 7.06 -2.75
N ASN A 59 -30.23 6.30 -3.85
CA ASN A 59 -31.44 5.76 -4.48
C ASN A 59 -31.16 4.34 -4.99
N ASN A 60 -32.16 3.71 -5.62
CA ASN A 60 -32.03 2.33 -6.09
C ASN A 60 -31.01 2.22 -7.24
N ASP A 61 -30.95 3.21 -8.14
CA ASP A 61 -30.02 3.21 -9.28
C ASP A 61 -28.55 3.31 -8.82
N THR A 62 -28.26 4.18 -7.84
CA THR A 62 -26.91 4.31 -7.27
C THR A 62 -26.51 3.11 -6.45
N ARG A 63 -27.47 2.45 -5.78
CA ARG A 63 -27.23 1.16 -5.11
C ARG A 63 -26.84 0.06 -6.10
N GLU A 64 -27.58 -0.09 -7.20
CA GLU A 64 -27.25 -1.08 -8.23
C GLU A 64 -25.89 -0.81 -8.89
N GLN A 65 -25.54 0.46 -9.12
CA GLN A 65 -24.23 0.83 -9.65
C GLN A 65 -23.11 0.51 -8.66
N MET A 66 -23.30 0.76 -7.37
CA MET A 66 -22.34 0.41 -6.33
C MET A 66 -22.11 -1.11 -6.25
N ASP A 67 -23.18 -1.91 -6.30
CA ASP A 67 -23.08 -3.38 -6.25
C ASP A 67 -22.30 -3.95 -7.44
N LYS A 68 -22.52 -3.40 -8.65
CA LYS A 68 -21.74 -3.76 -9.84
C LYS A 68 -20.26 -3.43 -9.68
N LEU A 69 -19.94 -2.23 -9.17
CA LEU A 69 -18.55 -1.82 -8.90
C LEU A 69 -17.90 -2.71 -7.83
N TRP A 70 -18.62 -3.02 -6.76
CA TRP A 70 -18.15 -3.89 -5.69
C TRP A 70 -17.76 -5.26 -6.22
N LEU A 71 -18.63 -5.91 -7.01
CA LEU A 71 -18.35 -7.22 -7.59
C LEU A 71 -17.14 -7.17 -8.54
N ALA A 72 -17.03 -6.13 -9.38
CA ALA A 72 -15.91 -5.96 -10.29
C ALA A 72 -14.56 -5.81 -9.57
N LEU A 73 -14.54 -5.14 -8.41
CA LEU A 73 -13.34 -4.87 -7.63
C LEU A 73 -12.96 -6.03 -6.69
N ALA A 74 -13.94 -6.64 -6.03
CA ALA A 74 -13.73 -7.67 -5.02
C ALA A 74 -13.42 -9.05 -5.61
N ALA A 75 -13.80 -9.33 -6.86
CA ALA A 75 -13.63 -10.64 -7.50
C ALA A 75 -12.18 -11.00 -7.91
N ARG A 76 -11.15 -10.36 -7.33
CA ARG A 76 -9.75 -10.64 -7.68
C ARG A 76 -9.12 -11.74 -6.82
N ARG A 77 -9.13 -12.94 -7.41
CA ARG A 77 -8.29 -14.15 -7.19
C ARG A 77 -7.43 -14.19 -5.91
N ALA A 78 -7.80 -15.08 -5.00
CA ALA A 78 -6.94 -15.53 -3.91
C ALA A 78 -5.65 -16.15 -4.48
N LEU A 79 -4.49 -15.60 -4.11
CA LEU A 79 -3.19 -16.18 -4.44
C LEU A 79 -2.84 -17.24 -3.40
N PRO A 80 -2.67 -18.52 -3.78
CA PRO A 80 -2.32 -19.55 -2.82
C PRO A 80 -0.87 -19.38 -2.34
N GLY A 81 -0.68 -19.50 -1.02
CA GLY A 81 0.58 -19.98 -0.43
C GLY A 81 1.80 -19.05 -0.48
N ARG A 82 1.67 -17.75 -0.19
CA ARG A 82 2.87 -16.91 0.02
C ARG A 82 3.25 -16.82 1.50
N ARG A 83 4.45 -17.33 1.81
CA ARG A 83 5.13 -17.15 3.10
C ARG A 83 5.44 -15.66 3.33
N TRP A 84 4.62 -15.00 4.15
CA TRP A 84 5.02 -14.21 5.32
C TRP A 84 6.24 -13.22 5.35
N ARG A 85 6.94 -12.82 4.27
CA ARG A 85 8.17 -11.96 4.28
C ARG A 85 7.92 -10.43 4.30
N LEU A 86 8.51 -9.67 5.23
CA LEU A 86 8.32 -8.20 5.37
C LEU A 86 8.72 -7.45 4.08
N THR A 87 7.80 -6.73 3.42
CA THR A 87 8.04 -6.05 2.13
C THR A 87 7.98 -4.53 2.31
N ILE A 88 9.10 -3.83 2.31
CA ILE A 88 9.14 -2.37 2.47
C ILE A 88 9.09 -1.69 1.09
N ALA A 89 7.88 -1.33 0.65
CA ALA A 89 7.64 -0.62 -0.60
C ALA A 89 8.02 0.87 -0.49
N SER A 90 9.29 1.23 -0.71
CA SER A 90 9.69 2.65 -0.76
C SER A 90 9.27 3.28 -2.09
N CYS A 91 8.31 4.22 -2.06
CA CYS A 91 8.09 5.12 -3.18
C CYS A 91 9.23 6.16 -3.20
N LEU A 92 10.25 5.94 -4.03
CA LEU A 92 11.16 7.03 -4.41
C LEU A 92 10.36 8.02 -5.28
N PRO A 93 10.38 9.32 -4.98
CA PRO A 93 9.80 10.30 -5.89
C PRO A 93 10.64 10.31 -7.17
N SER A 94 10.00 10.06 -8.32
CA SER A 94 10.60 10.38 -9.61
C SER A 94 10.94 11.87 -9.63
N ALA A 95 12.19 12.18 -9.91
CA ALA A 95 12.65 13.51 -10.28
C ALA A 95 11.94 14.01 -11.55
#